data_AF-A0A8X6SLI3-F1
#
_entry.id   AF-A0A8X6SLI3-F1
#
_cell.length_a   1.000
_cell.length_b   1.000
_cell.length_c   1.000
_cell.angle_alpha   90.00
_cell.angle_beta   90.00
_cell.angle_gamma   90.00
#
_symmetry.space_group_name_H-M   'P 1'
#
loop_
_entity.id
_entity.type
_entity.pdbx_description
1 polymer ?
#
loop_
_entity_poly.entity_id
_entity_poly.type
_entity_poly.pdbx_seq_one_letter_code
_entity_poly.pdbx_strand_id
1 'polypeptide(L)'
;MVWAGIMSNGRMHLHVVANGTMKGQLYIDEVLLPHVRLFRCAVGVKFVFMDYNATCHRTLAVQDCLDSKGIQRLVWPVRSPDVTPLKMCGMLWGGKLLVETILRQSRTPSSVQSQRNGINCLNSCWIMLRKVWYDVWNVASHSMVDISRTDTLF
;
A
#
# COMPACT_ATOMS: atom_id res chain seq x y z
N MET A 1 10.86 -2.97 -4.74
CA MET A 1 9.45 -2.91 -4.33
C MET A 1 9.13 -1.48 -3.90
N VAL A 2 7.88 -1.05 -4.05
CA VAL A 2 7.41 0.26 -3.62
C VAL A 2 6.24 0.05 -2.66
N TRP A 3 6.26 0.77 -1.55
CA TRP A 3 5.17 0.84 -0.59
C TRP A 3 4.36 2.13 -0.75
N ALA A 4 3.04 2.03 -0.59
CA ALA A 4 2.14 3.16 -0.64
C ALA A 4 0.94 2.99 0.29
N GLY A 5 0.66 4.03 1.08
CA GLY A 5 -0.52 4.15 1.95
C GLY A 5 -1.52 5.18 1.43
N ILE A 6 -2.81 4.84 1.46
CA ILE A 6 -3.92 5.75 1.15
C ILE A 6 -4.83 5.89 2.37
N MET A 7 -5.30 7.11 2.64
CA MET A 7 -6.34 7.44 3.60
C MET A 7 -7.43 8.27 2.93
N SER A 8 -8.59 8.41 3.58
CA SER A 8 -9.68 9.24 3.03
C SER A 8 -9.30 10.71 2.84
N ASN A 9 -8.42 11.24 3.69
CA ASN A 9 -8.00 12.64 3.67
C ASN A 9 -6.78 12.90 2.78
N GLY A 10 -6.16 11.86 2.22
CA GLY A 10 -4.98 12.00 1.38
C GLY A 10 -4.21 10.71 1.16
N ARG A 11 -3.04 10.84 0.55
CA ARG A 11 -2.14 9.74 0.23
C ARG A 11 -0.75 10.01 0.80
N MET A 12 -0.03 8.96 1.15
CA MET A 12 1.35 9.06 1.64
C MET A 12 2.34 9.16 0.50
N HIS A 13 3.58 9.61 0.74
CA HIS A 13 4.63 9.49 -0.28
C HIS A 13 4.94 8.01 -0.58
N LEU A 14 5.31 7.71 -1.82
CA LEU A 14 5.78 6.37 -2.18
C LEU A 14 7.11 6.11 -1.46
N HIS A 15 7.19 4.98 -0.76
CA HIS A 15 8.40 4.53 -0.10
C HIS A 15 9.07 3.42 -0.93
N VAL A 16 10.33 3.60 -1.32
CA VAL A 16 11.03 2.60 -2.14
C VAL A 16 11.85 1.69 -1.23
N VAL A 17 11.53 0.41 -1.24
CA VAL A 17 12.26 -0.61 -0.47
C VAL A 17 13.52 -1.01 -1.23
N ALA A 18 14.68 -0.70 -0.66
CA ALA A 18 15.98 -0.79 -1.32
C ALA A 18 16.32 -2.21 -1.82
N ASN A 19 15.97 -3.25 -1.06
CA ASN A 19 16.36 -4.64 -1.38
C ASN A 19 15.33 -5.40 -2.22
N GLY A 20 14.35 -4.72 -2.81
CA GLY A 20 13.41 -5.33 -3.75
C GLY A 20 12.34 -6.25 -3.12
N THR A 21 12.63 -6.90 -1.99
CA THR A 21 11.77 -7.85 -1.29
C THR A 21 11.41 -7.35 0.10
N MET A 22 10.12 -7.22 0.40
CA MET A 22 9.65 -6.89 1.74
C MET A 22 9.59 -8.15 2.61
N LYS A 23 10.29 -8.13 3.74
CA LYS A 23 10.22 -9.16 4.79
C LYS A 23 9.45 -8.61 5.99
N GLY A 24 8.93 -9.46 6.86
CA GLY A 24 8.15 -9.04 8.04
C GLY A 24 8.87 -7.99 8.90
N GLN A 25 10.16 -8.19 9.21
CA GLN A 25 10.92 -7.23 10.00
C GLN A 25 11.11 -5.89 9.27
N LEU A 26 11.46 -5.91 7.98
CA LEU A 26 11.56 -4.69 7.17
C LEU A 26 10.23 -3.95 7.07
N TYR A 27 9.13 -4.69 7.01
CA TYR A 27 7.79 -4.10 7.02
C TYR A 27 7.50 -3.40 8.36
N ILE A 28 7.95 -3.95 9.48
CA ILE A 28 7.84 -3.29 10.78
C ILE A 28 8.64 -1.98 10.78
N ASP A 29 9.91 -2.06 10.38
CA ASP A 29 10.88 -0.98 10.54
C ASP A 29 10.69 0.15 9.52
N GLU A 30 10.31 -0.18 8.28
CA GLU A 30 10.15 0.80 7.19
C GLU A 30 8.70 1.27 7.01
N VAL A 31 7.70 0.48 7.44
CA VAL A 31 6.28 0.79 7.20
C VAL A 31 5.49 0.97 8.49
N LEU A 32 5.39 -0.04 9.34
CA LEU A 32 4.46 0.00 10.47
C LEU A 32 4.84 1.06 11.49
N LEU A 33 6.11 1.09 11.93
CA LEU A 33 6.55 2.00 12.98
C LEU A 33 6.68 3.46 12.50
N PRO A 34 7.23 3.75 11.31
CA PRO A 34 7.40 5.13 10.85
C PRO A 34 6.12 5.73 10.28
N HIS A 35 5.20 4.91 9.75
CA HIS A 35 4.03 5.41 9.04
C HIS A 35 2.75 5.07 9.77
N VAL A 36 2.40 3.78 9.84
CA VAL A 36 1.09 3.34 10.36
C VAL A 36 0.89 3.74 11.83
N ARG A 37 1.92 3.58 12.67
CA ARG A 37 1.89 3.97 14.09
C ARG A 37 1.70 5.46 14.28
N LEU A 38 2.31 6.30 13.43
CA LEU A 38 2.14 7.76 13.51
C LEU A 38 0.68 8.14 13.31
N PHE A 39 0.03 7.58 12.29
CA PHE A 39 -1.39 7.83 12.05
C PHE A 39 -2.28 7.24 13.14
N ARG A 40 -1.93 6.06 13.68
CA ARG A 40 -2.61 5.52 14.86
C ARG A 40 -2.53 6.47 16.07
N CYS A 41 -1.41 7.14 16.27
CA CYS A 41 -1.25 8.12 17.35
C CYS A 41 -2.06 9.39 17.08
N ALA A 42 -2.11 9.87 15.84
CA ALA A 42 -2.84 11.07 15.45
C ALA A 42 -4.36 10.88 15.45
N VAL A 43 -4.85 9.74 14.98
CA VAL A 43 -6.28 9.43 14.83
C VAL A 43 -6.87 8.81 16.10
N GLY A 44 -6.07 8.11 16.89
CA GLY A 44 -6.52 7.45 18.10
C GLY A 44 -7.21 6.10 17.85
N VAL A 45 -8.07 5.69 18.78
CA VAL A 45 -8.69 4.35 18.82
C VAL A 45 -9.58 4.02 17.62
N LYS A 46 -10.01 5.03 16.86
CA LYS A 46 -10.81 4.84 15.64
C LYS A 46 -9.97 4.45 14.43
N PHE A 47 -8.64 4.45 14.56
CA PHE A 47 -7.74 4.14 13.45
C PHE A 47 -7.81 2.66 13.09
N VAL A 48 -8.05 2.39 11.81
CA VAL A 48 -8.07 1.03 11.27
C VAL A 48 -7.07 0.93 10.12
N PHE A 49 -6.22 -0.10 10.18
CA PHE A 49 -5.27 -0.41 9.13
C PHE A 49 -5.77 -1.58 8.27
N MET A 50 -5.66 -1.46 6.95
CA MET A 50 -6.02 -2.50 5.99
C MET A 50 -4.82 -2.84 5.11
N ASP A 51 -4.61 -4.12 4.82
CA ASP A 51 -3.54 -4.60 3.96
C ASP A 51 -3.99 -5.78 3.06
N TYR A 52 -3.22 -6.10 2.02
CA TYR A 52 -3.54 -7.16 1.04
C TYR A 52 -3.18 -8.59 1.49
N ASN A 53 -3.01 -8.82 2.80
CA ASN A 53 -2.70 -10.14 3.38
C ASN A 53 -1.43 -10.80 2.79
N ALA A 54 -0.45 -10.00 2.37
CA ALA A 54 0.84 -10.46 1.89
C ALA A 54 1.57 -11.33 2.92
N THR A 55 2.42 -12.26 2.47
CA THR A 55 3.21 -13.12 3.36
C THR A 55 4.03 -12.33 4.38
N CYS A 56 4.60 -11.19 3.97
CA CYS A 56 5.36 -10.33 4.88
C CYS A 56 4.48 -9.68 5.97
N HIS A 57 3.21 -9.39 5.70
CA HIS A 57 2.25 -8.85 6.67
C HIS A 57 1.74 -9.91 7.66
N ARG A 58 1.97 -11.20 7.36
CA ARG A 58 1.44 -12.35 8.12
C ARG A 58 2.48 -13.04 9.00
N THR A 59 3.66 -12.48 9.13
CA THR A 59 4.64 -12.96 10.11
C THR A 59 4.17 -12.72 11.54
N LEU A 60 4.56 -13.60 12.47
CA LEU A 60 4.24 -13.44 13.90
C LEU A 60 4.73 -12.09 14.44
N ALA A 61 5.95 -11.69 14.09
CA ALA A 61 6.52 -10.42 14.49
C ALA A 61 5.66 -9.21 14.05
N VAL A 62 5.08 -9.26 12.84
CA VAL A 62 4.17 -8.20 12.37
C VAL A 62 2.87 -8.19 13.17
N GLN A 63 2.32 -9.36 13.48
CA GLN A 63 1.13 -9.47 14.31
C GLN A 63 1.37 -8.91 15.71
N ASP A 64 2.44 -9.35 16.37
CA ASP A 64 2.82 -8.90 17.71
C ASP A 64 3.08 -7.38 17.73
N CYS A 65 3.68 -6.85 16.67
CA CYS A 65 3.88 -5.41 16.50
C CYS A 65 2.54 -4.67 16.46
N LEU A 66 1.61 -5.08 15.59
CA LEU A 66 0.29 -4.45 15.46
C LEU A 66 -0.47 -4.44 16.80
N ASP A 67 -0.46 -5.58 17.49
CA ASP A 67 -1.14 -5.74 18.78
C ASP A 67 -0.48 -4.88 19.87
N SER A 68 0.85 -4.88 19.97
CA SER A 68 1.60 -4.06 20.94
C SER A 68 1.42 -2.55 20.73
N LYS A 69 1.13 -2.12 19.50
CA LYS A 69 0.88 -0.71 19.17
C LYS A 69 -0.62 -0.37 19.17
N GLY A 70 -1.49 -1.32 19.51
CA GLY A 70 -2.94 -1.14 19.53
C GLY A 70 -3.50 -0.73 18.17
N ILE A 71 -2.90 -1.22 17.08
CA ILE A 71 -3.34 -0.96 15.71
C ILE A 71 -4.35 -2.04 15.34
N GLN A 72 -5.61 -1.64 15.20
CA GLN A 72 -6.63 -2.56 14.70
C GLN A 72 -6.39 -2.82 13.22
N ARG A 73 -6.09 -4.08 12.88
CA ARG A 73 -6.00 -4.52 11.48
C ARG A 73 -7.35 -5.09 11.02
N LEU A 74 -7.87 -4.56 9.93
CA LEU A 74 -8.96 -5.17 9.18
C LEU A 74 -8.38 -6.05 8.08
N VAL A 75 -8.62 -7.35 8.18
CA VAL A 75 -8.16 -8.33 7.20
C VAL A 75 -9.08 -8.26 5.98
N TRP A 76 -8.50 -8.01 4.81
CA TRP A 76 -9.24 -8.11 3.56
C TRP A 76 -9.59 -9.58 3.27
N PRO A 77 -10.83 -9.91 2.91
CA PRO A 77 -11.18 -11.29 2.56
C PRO A 77 -10.37 -11.74 1.33
N VAL A 78 -9.66 -12.86 1.45
CA VAL A 78 -8.79 -13.44 0.40
C VAL A 78 -9.58 -13.82 -0.87
N ARG A 79 -10.92 -13.85 -0.80
CA ARG A 79 -11.82 -14.28 -1.89
C ARG A 79 -13.00 -13.33 -2.09
N SER A 80 -12.75 -12.01 -2.13
CA SER A 80 -13.73 -11.05 -2.67
C SER A 80 -13.43 -10.84 -4.17
N PRO A 81 -14.13 -11.54 -5.10
CA PRO A 81 -13.79 -11.53 -6.53
C PRO A 81 -14.11 -10.19 -7.23
N ASP A 82 -14.92 -9.36 -6.57
CA ASP A 82 -15.57 -8.25 -7.25
C ASP A 82 -14.72 -6.97 -7.21
N VAL A 83 -13.92 -6.75 -6.16
CA VAL A 83 -13.05 -5.57 -6.03
C VAL A 83 -11.85 -5.84 -5.13
N THR A 84 -10.66 -6.03 -5.71
CA THR A 84 -9.41 -5.79 -4.97
C THR A 84 -9.20 -4.28 -4.88
N PRO A 85 -8.57 -3.72 -3.82
CA PRO A 85 -8.26 -2.29 -3.74
C PRO A 85 -7.49 -1.79 -4.97
N LEU A 86 -6.67 -2.64 -5.60
CA LEU A 86 -6.00 -2.34 -6.86
C LEU A 86 -6.95 -2.28 -8.07
N LYS A 87 -7.94 -3.17 -8.15
CA LYS A 87 -8.99 -3.15 -9.19
C LYS A 87 -9.93 -1.95 -8.98
N MET A 88 -10.21 -1.60 -7.73
CA MET A 88 -10.98 -0.41 -7.37
C MET A 88 -10.21 0.88 -7.69
N CYS A 89 -8.91 0.93 -7.40
CA CYS A 89 -8.00 1.95 -7.93
C CYS A 89 -8.11 2.01 -9.46
N GLY A 90 -7.94 0.89 -10.17
CA GLY A 90 -8.06 0.85 -11.64
C GLY A 90 -9.42 1.34 -12.19
N MET A 91 -10.54 1.01 -11.52
CA MET A 91 -11.89 1.45 -11.87
C MET A 91 -12.14 2.93 -11.57
N LEU A 92 -11.64 3.44 -10.45
CA LEU A 92 -11.69 4.85 -10.06
C LEU A 92 -10.83 5.75 -10.96
N TRP A 93 -9.86 5.20 -11.68
CA TRP A 93 -8.81 5.95 -12.37
C TRP A 93 -9.01 6.11 -13.88
N GLY A 94 -9.98 5.43 -14.52
CA GLY A 94 -10.16 5.49 -15.98
C GLY A 94 -8.86 5.26 -16.78
N GLY A 95 -7.90 4.53 -16.20
CA GLY A 95 -6.49 4.69 -16.55
C GLY A 95 -5.74 3.39 -16.44
N LYS A 96 -5.90 2.56 -17.47
CA LYS A 96 -5.04 1.43 -17.85
C LYS A 96 -3.54 1.71 -17.56
N LEU A 97 -3.11 2.96 -17.70
CA LEU A 97 -1.74 3.43 -17.54
C LEU A 97 -1.08 3.22 -16.16
N LEU A 98 -1.73 3.48 -15.02
CA LEU A 98 -1.04 3.37 -13.71
C LEU A 98 -0.93 1.92 -13.26
N VAL A 99 -2.01 1.14 -13.43
CA VAL A 99 -1.98 -0.31 -13.20
C VAL A 99 -1.01 -0.95 -14.18
N GLU A 100 -1.05 -0.63 -15.48
CA GLU A 100 -0.03 -1.11 -16.42
C GLU A 100 1.37 -0.61 -16.08
N THR A 101 1.58 0.58 -15.53
CA THR A 101 2.92 1.08 -15.18
C THR A 101 3.47 0.32 -13.98
N ILE A 102 2.66 0.08 -12.95
CA ILE A 102 3.00 -0.80 -11.81
C ILE A 102 3.26 -2.23 -12.32
N LEU A 103 2.38 -2.77 -13.17
CA LEU A 103 2.52 -4.11 -13.76
C LEU A 103 3.69 -4.23 -14.75
N ARG A 104 4.01 -3.19 -15.54
CA ARG A 104 5.11 -3.15 -16.53
C ARG A 104 6.45 -3.01 -15.85
N GLN A 105 6.55 -2.23 -14.77
CA GLN A 105 7.77 -2.20 -13.94
C GLN A 105 8.04 -3.52 -13.24
N SER A 106 7.01 -4.37 -13.10
CA SER A 106 7.15 -5.74 -12.61
C SER A 106 7.73 -6.69 -13.66
N ARG A 107 7.67 -6.34 -14.96
CA ARG A 107 8.31 -7.10 -16.04
C ARG A 107 9.72 -6.54 -16.27
N THR A 108 10.66 -7.02 -15.46
CA THR A 108 12.13 -6.94 -15.64
C THR A 108 12.65 -5.67 -16.33
N PRO A 109 12.88 -4.58 -15.60
CA PRO A 109 13.72 -3.48 -16.09
C PRO A 109 15.18 -3.97 -16.17
N SER A 110 15.71 -4.07 -17.40
CA SER A 110 17.04 -4.61 -17.68
C SER A 110 18.21 -3.70 -17.26
N SER A 111 17.92 -2.49 -16.76
CA SER A 111 18.93 -1.54 -16.28
C SER A 111 18.47 -0.70 -15.09
N VAL A 112 19.43 -0.26 -14.27
CA VAL A 112 19.21 0.66 -13.13
C VAL A 112 18.54 1.97 -13.59
N GLN A 113 18.86 2.46 -14.78
CA GLN A 113 18.24 3.65 -15.34
C GLN A 113 16.75 3.41 -15.67
N SER A 114 16.40 2.23 -16.20
CA SER A 114 15.01 1.85 -16.46
C SER A 114 14.20 1.76 -15.17
N GLN A 115 14.79 1.21 -14.10
CA GLN A 115 14.18 1.18 -12.76
C GLN A 115 13.93 2.60 -12.23
N ARG A 116 14.92 3.49 -12.34
CA ARG A 116 14.80 4.88 -11.88
C ARG A 116 13.74 5.66 -12.65
N ASN A 117 13.69 5.49 -13.97
CA ASN A 117 12.65 6.09 -14.82
C ASN A 117 11.27 5.57 -14.45
N GLY A 118 11.16 4.28 -14.14
CA GLY A 118 9.94 3.67 -13.64
C GLY A 118 9.45 4.29 -12.32
N ILE A 119 10.32 4.37 -11.31
CA ILE A 119 9.99 4.98 -10.02
C ILE A 119 9.58 6.45 -10.19
N ASN A 120 10.25 7.19 -11.06
CA ASN A 120 9.87 8.57 -11.37
C ASN A 120 8.48 8.66 -12.00
N CYS A 121 8.15 7.77 -12.94
CA CYS A 121 6.82 7.69 -13.54
C CYS A 121 5.74 7.36 -12.50
N LEU A 122 6.02 6.40 -11.59
CA LEU A 122 5.11 6.07 -10.49
C LEU A 122 4.90 7.27 -9.57
N ASN A 123 5.96 7.98 -9.19
CA ASN A 123 5.87 9.18 -8.38
C ASN A 123 5.03 10.27 -9.05
N SER A 124 5.22 10.52 -10.35
CA SER A 124 4.43 11.48 -11.11
C SER A 124 2.95 11.09 -11.16
N CYS A 125 2.64 9.83 -11.51
CA CYS A 125 1.26 9.34 -11.50
C CYS A 125 0.63 9.37 -10.11
N TRP A 126 1.42 9.02 -9.09
CA TRP A 126 1.00 9.06 -7.70
C TRP A 126 0.70 10.49 -7.26
N ILE A 127 1.50 11.47 -7.68
CA ILE A 127 1.25 12.87 -7.37
C ILE A 127 -0.07 13.36 -7.96
N MET A 128 -0.37 12.92 -9.19
CA MET A 128 -1.58 13.29 -9.93
C MET A 128 -2.88 12.66 -9.41
N LEU A 129 -2.81 11.75 -8.42
CA LEU A 129 -4.02 11.23 -7.75
C LEU A 129 -4.78 12.38 -7.09
N ARG A 130 -5.83 12.86 -7.77
CA ARG A 130 -6.86 13.75 -7.21
C ARG A 130 -7.79 12.95 -6.29
N LYS A 131 -8.46 13.69 -5.40
CA LYS A 131 -9.45 13.28 -4.40
C LYS A 131 -10.71 12.58 -4.97
N VAL A 132 -10.62 11.63 -5.89
CA VAL A 132 -11.74 10.80 -6.37
C VAL A 132 -11.77 9.47 -5.62
N TRP A 133 -11.63 9.54 -4.30
CA TRP A 133 -11.70 8.40 -3.39
C TRP A 133 -12.93 8.48 -2.46
N TYR A 134 -13.54 9.67 -2.36
CA TYR A 134 -14.62 9.98 -1.42
C TYR A 134 -15.94 9.26 -1.74
N ASP A 135 -16.26 9.04 -3.02
CA ASP A 135 -17.60 8.56 -3.42
C ASP A 135 -17.76 7.04 -3.39
N VAL A 136 -16.66 6.27 -3.40
CA VAL A 136 -16.69 4.79 -3.46
C VAL A 136 -16.36 4.15 -2.11
N TRP A 137 -15.74 4.89 -1.18
CA TRP A 137 -15.33 4.37 0.12
C TRP A 137 -15.99 5.15 1.26
N ASN A 138 -17.19 4.75 1.64
CA ASN A 138 -17.90 5.27 2.82
C ASN A 138 -17.32 4.74 4.16
N VAL A 139 -16.12 4.15 4.13
CA VAL A 139 -15.48 3.60 5.33
C VAL A 139 -14.59 4.70 5.92
N ALA A 140 -15.16 5.35 6.93
CA ALA A 140 -14.52 6.11 8.01
C ALA A 140 -13.23 6.86 7.68
N SER A 141 -13.24 8.17 7.97
CA SER A 141 -12.13 9.13 7.82
C SER A 141 -10.84 8.80 8.58
N HIS A 142 -10.79 7.64 9.22
CA HIS A 142 -9.82 7.17 10.19
C HIS A 142 -9.08 5.92 9.70
N SER A 143 -9.29 5.47 8.46
CA SER A 143 -8.71 4.23 7.93
C SER A 143 -7.51 4.50 7.02
N MET A 144 -6.50 3.63 7.08
CA MET A 144 -5.38 3.58 6.14
C MET A 144 -5.34 2.24 5.41
N VAL A 145 -5.13 2.29 4.09
CA VAL A 145 -4.98 1.12 3.22
C VAL A 145 -3.56 1.06 2.68
N ASP A 146 -2.89 -0.05 2.94
CA ASP A 146 -1.68 -0.46 2.24
C ASP A 146 -2.05 -1.08 0.89
N ILE A 147 -1.61 -0.45 -0.20
CA ILE A 147 -1.85 -0.91 -1.58
C ILE A 147 -0.62 -1.52 -2.24
N SER A 148 0.40 -1.83 -1.43
CA SER A 148 1.68 -2.32 -1.92
C SER A 148 1.55 -3.76 -2.41
N ARG A 149 2.07 -4.03 -3.61
CA ARG A 149 2.14 -5.39 -4.12
C ARG A 149 3.46 -6.03 -3.70
N THR A 150 3.36 -7.13 -2.99
CA THR A 150 4.48 -7.90 -2.42
C THR A 150 4.82 -9.15 -3.22
N ASP A 151 4.12 -9.42 -4.31
CA ASP A 151 4.23 -10.70 -5.01
C ASP A 151 5.56 -10.82 -5.76
N THR A 152 6.53 -11.48 -5.13
CA THR A 152 7.15 -12.65 -5.75
C THR A 152 6.10 -13.76 -5.84
N LEU A 153 5.32 -13.77 -6.91
CA LEU A 153 4.62 -14.96 -7.35
C LEU A 153 5.05 -15.20 -8.80
N PHE A 154 5.69 -16.35 -8.99
CA PHE A 154 5.90 -16.99 -10.28
C PHE A 154 4.57 -17.13 -11.03
#